data_AF-A0A3D1R775-F1
#
_entry.id   AF-A0A3D1R775-F1
#
_cell.length_a   1.000
_cell.length_b   1.000
_cell.length_c   1.000
_cell.angle_alpha   90.00
_cell.angle_beta   90.00
_cell.angle_gamma   90.00
#
_symmetry.space_group_name_H-M   'P 1'
#
loop_
_entity.id
_entity.type
_entity.pdbx_description
1 polymer ?
#
loop_
_entity_poly.entity_id
_entity_poly.type
_entity_poly.pdbx_seq_one_letter_code
_entity_poly.pdbx_strand_id
1 'polypeptide(L)' 'TMERLARAGFAAHALDYRGHGQSDGRRAHVDDFGEYVADLESFLERVGGQAGGRKVFLMGHSLGGLICARWALGRKGS' A
#
# COMPACT_ATOMS: atom_id res chain seq x y z
N THR A 1 3.95 -15.21 0.36
CA THR A 1 4.31 -14.25 1.44
C THR A 1 3.18 -14.05 2.44
N MET A 2 1.96 -13.72 1.99
CA MET A 2 0.81 -13.49 2.88
C MET A 2 0.51 -14.65 3.83
N GLU A 3 0.49 -15.89 3.34
CA GLU A 3 0.27 -17.08 4.18
C GLU A 3 1.34 -17.27 5.27
N ARG A 4 2.58 -16.84 5.02
CA ARG A 4 3.66 -16.89 6.02
C ARG A 4 3.42 -15.84 7.11
N LEU A 5 2.97 -14.65 6.74
CA LEU A 5 2.62 -13.58 7.68
C LEU A 5 1.41 -13.96 8.54
N ALA A 6 0.37 -14.53 7.92
CA ALA A 6 -0.80 -15.03 8.64
C ALA A 6 -0.43 -16.10 9.67
N ARG A 7 0.39 -17.09 9.28
CA ARG A 7 0.90 -18.11 10.21
C ARG A 7 1.76 -17.55 11.33
N ALA A 8 2.42 -16.41 11.11
CA ALA A 8 3.18 -15.70 12.14
C ALA A 8 2.32 -14.78 13.02
N GLY A 9 0.99 -14.81 12.87
CA GLY A 9 0.05 -14.04 13.71
C GLY A 9 -0.25 -12.62 13.21
N PHE A 10 0.13 -12.28 11.97
CA PHE A 10 -0.17 -10.98 11.38
C PHE A 10 -1.48 -11.02 10.59
N ALA A 11 -2.35 -10.03 10.80
CA ALA A 11 -3.34 -9.68 9.78
C ALA A 11 -2.60 -9.07 8.58
N ALA A 12 -2.77 -9.67 7.41
CA ALA A 12 -2.04 -9.28 6.20
C ALA A 12 -3.03 -8.83 5.12
N HIS A 13 -2.82 -7.62 4.60
CA HIS A 13 -3.66 -7.01 3.56
C HIS A 13 -2.79 -6.73 2.32
N ALA A 14 -3.38 -6.82 1.12
CA ALA A 14 -2.73 -6.48 -0.13
C ALA A 14 -3.57 -5.45 -0.91
N LEU A 15 -2.89 -4.64 -1.72
CA LEU A 15 -3.49 -3.64 -2.59
C LEU A 15 -3.08 -3.92 -4.03
N ASP A 16 -4.07 -4.09 -4.91
CA ASP A 16 -3.87 -3.95 -6.35
C ASP A 16 -3.96 -2.47 -6.69
N TYR A 17 -2.87 -1.87 -7.15
CA TYR A 17 -2.88 -0.47 -7.58
C TYR A 17 -3.74 -0.28 -8.83
N ARG A 18 -4.23 0.94 -9.07
CA ARG A 18 -4.88 1.30 -10.33
C ARG A 18 -4.07 0.81 -11.54
N GLY A 19 -4.77 0.26 -12.53
CA GLY A 19 -4.17 -0.34 -13.73
C GLY A 19 -3.45 -1.68 -13.51
N HIS A 20 -3.49 -2.26 -12.30
CA HIS A 20 -2.84 -3.51 -11.93
C HIS A 20 -3.83 -4.50 -11.30
N GLY A 21 -3.48 -5.79 -11.40
CA GLY A 21 -4.29 -6.86 -10.81
C GLY A 21 -5.77 -6.76 -11.20
N GLN A 22 -6.63 -6.76 -10.18
CA GLN A 22 -8.09 -6.67 -10.27
C GLN A 22 -8.62 -5.24 -10.16
N SER A 23 -7.76 -4.24 -9.93
CA SER A 23 -8.17 -2.84 -9.88
C SER A 23 -8.41 -2.25 -11.27
N ASP A 24 -9.35 -1.32 -11.34
CA ASP A 24 -9.70 -0.60 -12.56
C ASP A 24 -8.58 0.33 -13.05
N GLY A 25 -8.78 0.91 -14.24
CA GLY A 25 -7.86 1.87 -14.86
C GLY A 25 -7.12 1.31 -16.07
N ARG A 26 -6.45 2.20 -16.81
CA ARG A 26 -5.63 1.80 -17.96
C ARG A 26 -4.48 0.92 -17.48
N ARG A 27 -4.32 -0.25 -18.12
CA ARG A 27 -3.34 -1.26 -17.69
C ARG A 27 -1.93 -0.68 -17.65
N ALA A 28 -1.26 -0.86 -16.51
CA ALA A 28 0.11 -0.41 -16.24
C ALA A 28 0.36 1.09 -16.53
N HIS A 29 -0.65 1.94 -16.32
CA HIS A 29 -0.56 3.37 -16.60
C HIS A 29 -1.14 4.21 -15.46
N VAL A 30 -0.47 5.31 -15.17
CA VAL A 30 -0.95 6.44 -14.34
C VAL A 30 -0.53 7.73 -15.02
N ASP A 31 -1.27 8.80 -14.80
CA ASP A 31 -0.94 10.11 -15.35
C ASP A 31 0.07 10.84 -14.45
N ASP A 32 0.00 10.59 -13.14
CA ASP A 32 0.97 11.09 -12.16
C ASP A 32 1.33 10.03 -11.12
N PHE A 33 2.60 9.99 -10.69
CA PHE A 33 3.05 9.00 -9.71
C PHE A 33 2.39 9.18 -8.33
N GLY A 34 1.95 10.41 -8.00
CA GLY A 34 1.19 10.72 -6.80
C GLY A 34 -0.15 9.99 -6.72
N GLU A 35 -0.71 9.55 -7.85
CA GLU A 35 -1.92 8.72 -7.86
C GLU A 35 -1.71 7.38 -7.13
N TYR A 36 -0.54 6.76 -7.28
CA TYR A 36 -0.21 5.56 -6.52
C TYR A 36 -0.04 5.84 -5.02
N VAL A 37 0.46 7.03 -4.66
CA VAL A 37 0.62 7.43 -3.26
C VAL A 37 -0.75 7.66 -2.62
N ALA A 38 -1.68 8.31 -3.32
CA ALA A 38 -3.05 8.52 -2.84
C ALA A 38 -3.82 7.20 -2.68
N ASP A 39 -3.64 6.25 -3.61
CA ASP A 39 -4.20 4.89 -3.48
C ASP A 39 -3.65 4.19 -2.22
N LEU A 40 -2.34 4.29 -1.99
CA LEU A 40 -1.71 3.72 -0.81
C LEU A 40 -2.21 4.37 0.49
N GLU A 41 -2.38 5.70 0.52
CA GLU A 41 -2.92 6.42 1.68
C GLU A 41 -4.34 5.96 2.02
N SER A 42 -5.22 5.92 1.02
CA SER A 42 -6.60 5.44 1.19
C SER A 42 -6.64 4.00 1.72
N PHE A 43 -5.74 3.15 1.22
CA PHE A 43 -5.60 1.78 1.70
C PHE A 43 -5.10 1.71 3.15
N LEU A 44 -4.09 2.51 3.52
CA LEU A 44 -3.54 2.56 4.87
C LEU A 44 -4.53 3.11 5.90
N GLU A 45 -5.36 4.08 5.53
CA GLU A 45 -6.45 4.57 6.39
C GLU A 45 -7.44 3.46 6.73
N ARG A 46 -7.88 2.70 5.72
CA ARG A 46 -8.76 1.54 5.90
C ARG A 46 -8.13 0.47 6.78
N VAL A 47 -6.87 0.08 6.50
CA VAL A 47 -6.16 -0.93 7.30
C VAL A 47 -5.92 -0.43 8.73
N GLY A 48 -5.59 0.84 8.91
CA GLY A 48 -5.42 1.47 10.22
C GLY A 48 -6.68 1.41 11.07
N GLY A 49 -7.85 1.70 10.47
CA GLY A 49 -9.14 1.55 11.14
C GLY A 49 -9.42 0.11 11.58
N GLN A 50 -9.05 -0.88 10.77
CA GLN A 50 -9.19 -2.31 11.09
C GLN A 50 -8.17 -2.80 12.13
N ALA A 51 -6.98 -2.18 12.19
CA ALA A 51 -5.91 -2.59 13.10
C ALA A 51 -6.27 -2.37 14.58
N GLY A 52 -7.20 -1.44 14.88
CA GLY A 52 -7.67 -1.18 16.23
C GLY A 52 -6.55 -0.79 17.20
N GLY A 53 -5.66 0.10 16.76
CA GLY A 53 -4.50 0.57 17.55
C GLY A 53 -3.27 -0.34 17.51
N ARG A 54 -3.32 -1.49 16.83
CA ARG A 54 -2.12 -2.32 16.58
C ARG A 54 -1.17 -1.64 15.59
N LYS A 55 0.12 -1.94 15.68
CA LYS A 55 1.14 -1.44 14.75
C LYS A 55 0.88 -1.96 13.33
N VAL A 56 0.94 -1.06 12.36
CA VAL A 56 0.84 -1.36 10.93
C VAL A 56 2.24 -1.29 10.31
N PHE A 57 2.61 -2.33 9.56
CA PHE A 57 3.87 -2.40 8.84
C PHE A 57 3.60 -2.32 7.34
N LEU A 58 4.44 -1.57 6.62
CA LEU A 58 4.35 -1.38 5.17
C LEU A 58 5.50 -2.12 4.48
N MET A 59 5.20 -2.88 3.43
CA MET A 59 6.17 -3.65 2.65
C MET A 59 5.87 -3.49 1.15
N GLY A 60 6.91 -3.20 0.37
CA GLY A 60 6.81 -3.08 -1.08
C GLY A 60 8.03 -3.66 -1.79
N HIS A 61 7.84 -4.19 -2.99
CA HIS A 61 8.91 -4.73 -3.85
C HIS A 61 8.86 -4.06 -5.23
N SER A 62 10.02 -3.82 -5.85
CA SER A 62 10.14 -3.15 -7.15
C SER A 62 9.36 -1.82 -7.16
N LEU A 63 8.42 -1.62 -8.09
CA LEU A 63 7.52 -0.46 -8.12
C LEU A 63 6.83 -0.21 -6.77
N GLY A 64 6.34 -1.26 -6.10
CA GLY A 64 5.73 -1.13 -4.78
C GLY A 64 6.70 -0.59 -3.73
N GLY A 65 7.99 -0.92 -3.83
CA GLY A 65 9.03 -0.37 -2.96
C GLY A 65 9.26 1.12 -3.20
N LEU A 66 9.26 1.55 -4.47
CA LEU A 66 9.35 2.96 -4.84
C LEU A 66 8.15 3.76 -4.32
N ILE A 67 6.93 3.22 -4.44
CA ILE A 67 5.71 3.85 -3.90
C ILE A 67 5.81 4.00 -2.38
N CYS A 68 6.21 2.94 -1.66
CA CYS A 68 6.38 2.98 -0.21
C CYS A 68 7.41 4.04 0.21
N ALA A 69 8.55 4.12 -0.50
CA ALA A 69 9.58 5.12 -0.23
C ALA A 69 9.07 6.54 -0.49
N ARG A 70 8.38 6.77 -1.61
CA ARG A 70 7.81 8.06 -1.98
C ARG A 70 6.77 8.55 -0.97
N TRP A 71 5.92 7.66 -0.47
CA TRP A 71 4.97 7.93 0.60
C TRP A 71 5.68 8.29 1.91
N ALA A 72 6.63 7.46 2.35
CA ALA A 72 7.33 7.67 3.61
C ALA A 72 8.16 8.96 3.64
N LEU A 73 8.79 9.32 2.51
CA LEU A 73 9.55 10.56 2.38
C LEU A 73 8.64 11.79 2.31
N GLY A 74 7.46 11.68 1.69
CA GLY A 74 6.47 12.76 1.64
C GLY A 74 5.90 13.15 3.00
N ARG A 75 5.97 12.24 3.99
CA ARG A 75 5.52 12.51 5.38
C ARG A 75 6.53 13.26 6.24
N LYS A 76 7.80 13.38 5.83
CA LYS A 76 8.79 14.20 6.57
C LYS A 76 8.53 15.68 6.26
N GLY A 77 7.58 16.27 6.97
CA GLY A 77 7.20 17.67 6.83
C GLY A 77 6.02 18.16 7.68
N SER A 78 5.51 17.39 8.65
CA SER A 78 4.56 17.88 9.66
C SER A 78 5.14 17.83 11.07
#